data_AF-A0A8H5VYZ8-F1
#
_entry.id   AF-A0A8H5VYZ8-F1
#
_cell.length_a   1.000
_cell.length_b   1.000
_cell.length_c   1.000
_cell.angle_alpha   90.00
_cell.angle_beta   90.00
_cell.angle_gamma   90.00
#
_symmetry.space_group_name_H-M   'P 1'
#
loop_
_entity.id
_entity.type
_entity.pdbx_description
1 polymer ?
#
loop_
_entity_poly.entity_id
_entity_poly.type
_entity_poly.pdbx_seq_one_letter_code
_entity_poly.pdbx_strand_id
1 'polypeptide(L)'
;MALEKFTTVDIVVPGAGLFEPQWSSFWEPPRTESNKDSASRDDANAGPGHYAVLDVNLVSPIRLSQLAIGHWTKTKQKGCLVHVGSMAGYLADIATPLYFASKHGLHGFVRALGGLRDELGIRVGCIAPGAVQTPLWHEDPTKAAMLDEDSVLIDPLEVARGMWQLVVNPEYGDGTILEVTKGKTRVVPLFNAQVPTGEGIMVPGLQHSKPRAEPSQISRQPPLRMDQIKDRE
;
A
#
# COMPACT_ATOMS: atom_id res chain seq x y z
N MET A 1 -13.94 -17.43 18.82
CA MET A 1 -13.58 -16.78 17.53
C MET A 1 -14.58 -17.15 16.42
N ALA A 2 -14.59 -16.48 15.26
CA ALA A 2 -15.67 -16.52 14.25
C ALA A 2 -16.35 -17.89 14.00
N LEU A 3 -15.58 -18.97 13.91
CA LEU A 3 -16.10 -20.34 13.68
C LEU A 3 -16.89 -20.94 14.86
N GLU A 4 -16.77 -20.39 16.06
CA GLU A 4 -17.63 -20.75 17.20
C GLU A 4 -19.03 -20.14 17.07
N LYS A 5 -19.17 -19.04 16.30
CA LYS A 5 -20.44 -18.32 16.09
C LYS A 5 -21.08 -18.61 14.74
N PHE A 6 -20.26 -18.82 13.71
CA PHE A 6 -20.67 -19.04 12.34
C PHE A 6 -20.12 -20.38 11.86
N THR A 7 -20.99 -21.18 11.22
CA THR A 7 -20.62 -22.52 10.72
C THR A 7 -19.71 -22.46 9.49
N THR A 8 -19.69 -21.31 8.80
CA THR A 8 -18.87 -21.03 7.61
C THR A 8 -18.26 -19.64 7.69
N VAL A 9 -17.21 -19.44 6.90
CA VAL A 9 -16.63 -18.12 6.64
C VAL A 9 -16.53 -18.00 5.13
N ASP A 10 -17.26 -17.11 4.49
CA ASP A 10 -17.28 -17.01 3.03
C ASP A 10 -16.30 -15.95 2.50
N ILE A 11 -16.04 -14.92 3.31
CA ILE A 11 -15.23 -13.77 2.95
C ILE A 11 -14.24 -13.50 4.07
N VAL A 12 -12.98 -13.29 3.71
CA VAL A 12 -11.93 -12.87 4.64
C VAL A 12 -11.32 -11.56 4.13
N VAL A 13 -11.30 -10.57 5.03
CA VAL A 13 -10.76 -9.23 4.76
C VAL A 13 -9.62 -8.95 5.75
N PRO A 14 -8.35 -9.14 5.34
CA PRO A 14 -7.21 -8.69 6.14
C PRO A 14 -7.13 -7.15 6.11
N GLY A 15 -7.91 -6.51 6.99
CA GLY A 15 -8.12 -5.05 6.98
C GLY A 15 -7.25 -4.24 7.94
N ALA A 16 -6.48 -4.88 8.82
CA ALA A 16 -5.58 -4.18 9.72
C ALA A 16 -4.44 -3.51 8.93
N GLY A 17 -4.07 -2.28 9.31
CA GLY A 17 -3.03 -1.54 8.63
C GLY A 17 -2.43 -0.41 9.47
N LEU A 18 -1.15 -0.13 9.24
CA LEU A 18 -0.40 0.98 9.82
C LEU A 18 0.06 1.91 8.71
N PHE A 19 -0.18 3.21 8.86
CA PHE A 19 0.38 4.24 8.00
C PHE A 19 1.63 4.85 8.65
N GLU A 20 2.72 4.08 8.63
CA GLU A 20 4.05 4.41 9.14
C GLU A 20 4.06 5.40 10.33
N PRO A 21 3.68 4.93 11.53
CA PRO A 21 3.68 5.74 12.73
C PRO A 21 5.10 5.93 13.26
N GLN A 22 5.37 7.01 14.00
CA GLN A 22 6.72 7.32 14.51
C GLN A 22 7.36 6.15 15.28
N TRP A 23 6.58 5.39 16.04
CA TRP A 23 7.07 4.27 16.83
C TRP A 23 7.48 3.03 16.02
N SER A 24 7.18 2.99 14.72
CA SER A 24 7.71 2.02 13.77
C SER A 24 7.77 2.68 12.38
N SER A 25 8.83 3.46 12.17
CA SER A 25 9.05 4.23 10.93
C SER A 25 10.49 4.15 10.49
N PHE A 26 10.74 4.43 9.21
CA PHE A 26 12.10 4.50 8.68
C PHE A 26 12.89 5.67 9.26
N TRP A 27 12.22 6.79 9.52
CA TRP A 27 12.85 8.04 9.94
C TRP A 27 13.16 8.09 11.43
N GLU A 28 12.54 7.24 12.25
CA GLU A 28 12.82 7.07 13.67
C GLU A 28 13.60 5.76 13.89
N PRO A 29 14.94 5.80 13.88
CA PRO A 29 15.75 4.60 14.01
C PRO A 29 15.57 3.98 15.42
N PRO A 30 15.72 2.66 15.57
CA PRO A 30 15.69 1.99 16.87
C PRO A 30 16.58 2.64 17.94
N ARG A 31 16.20 2.46 19.21
CA ARG A 31 16.95 3.01 20.36
C ARG A 31 18.31 2.32 20.51
N THR A 32 19.36 3.12 20.54
CA THR A 32 20.74 2.72 20.80
C THR A 32 21.35 3.61 21.88
N GLU A 33 22.61 3.38 22.25
CA GLU A 33 23.33 4.23 23.21
C GLU A 33 23.47 5.70 22.74
N SER A 34 23.50 5.95 21.43
CA SER A 34 23.70 7.29 20.85
C SER A 34 22.39 8.06 20.57
N ASN A 35 21.22 7.42 20.67
CA ASN A 35 19.90 8.00 20.39
C ASN A 35 18.81 7.46 21.34
N LYS A 36 19.07 7.54 22.65
CA LYS A 36 18.24 6.94 23.70
C LYS A 36 16.77 7.38 23.70
N ASP A 37 16.51 8.58 23.18
CA ASP A 37 15.18 9.21 23.17
C ASP A 37 14.34 8.88 21.93
N SER A 38 14.82 8.00 21.04
CA SER A 38 14.04 7.60 19.85
C SER A 38 12.64 7.10 20.21
N ALA A 39 11.65 7.51 19.42
CA ALA A 39 10.27 7.06 19.55
C ALA A 39 10.08 5.59 19.11
N SER A 40 11.05 5.04 18.40
CA SER A 40 11.01 3.68 17.85
C SER A 40 10.84 2.63 18.94
N ARG A 41 9.98 1.65 18.64
CA ARG A 41 9.76 0.42 19.42
C ARG A 41 10.36 -0.80 18.74
N ASP A 42 10.95 -0.62 17.55
CA ASP A 42 11.60 -1.69 16.82
C ASP A 42 12.99 -1.98 17.43
N ASP A 43 13.48 -3.20 17.25
CA ASP A 43 14.76 -3.64 17.81
C ASP A 43 15.95 -3.01 17.07
N ALA A 44 16.98 -2.60 17.82
CA ALA A 44 18.18 -1.96 17.28
C ALA A 44 19.22 -2.93 16.73
N ASN A 45 19.07 -4.23 16.96
CA ASN A 45 19.98 -5.20 16.38
C ASN A 45 19.73 -5.37 14.87
N ALA A 46 20.83 -5.53 14.11
CA ALA A 46 20.77 -5.82 12.68
C ALA A 46 20.54 -7.33 12.39
N GLY A 47 20.10 -8.10 13.39
CA GLY A 47 19.67 -9.48 13.19
C GLY A 47 18.38 -9.55 12.38
N PRO A 48 17.84 -10.75 12.12
CA PRO A 48 16.48 -10.89 11.60
C PRO A 48 15.47 -10.22 12.56
N GLY A 49 15.16 -8.96 12.28
CA GLY A 49 14.25 -8.11 13.03
C GLY A 49 12.96 -7.88 12.28
N HIS A 50 11.99 -7.30 12.97
CA HIS A 50 10.68 -7.01 12.42
C HIS A 50 10.38 -5.53 12.55
N TYR A 51 9.85 -4.93 11.48
CA TYR A 51 9.16 -3.65 11.56
C TYR A 51 7.67 -3.93 11.71
N ALA A 52 7.04 -3.37 12.73
CA ALA A 52 5.61 -3.58 12.95
C ALA A 52 4.77 -3.19 11.71
N VAL A 53 5.20 -2.17 10.95
CA VAL A 53 4.57 -1.79 9.67
C VAL A 53 4.57 -2.94 8.66
N LEU A 54 5.69 -3.64 8.50
CA LEU A 54 5.77 -4.78 7.57
C LEU A 54 4.97 -5.98 8.10
N ASP A 55 5.05 -6.24 9.40
CA ASP A 55 4.33 -7.35 10.02
C ASP A 55 2.81 -7.19 9.91
N VAL A 56 2.29 -6.00 10.20
CA VAL A 56 0.85 -5.73 10.13
C VAL A 56 0.35 -5.62 8.69
N ASN A 57 1.07 -4.91 7.82
CA ASN A 57 0.58 -4.61 6.48
C ASN A 57 0.83 -5.72 5.46
N LEU A 58 1.79 -6.61 5.70
CA LEU A 58 2.21 -7.64 4.74
C LEU A 58 2.17 -9.05 5.34
N VAL A 59 2.89 -9.30 6.43
CA VAL A 59 3.03 -10.66 6.98
C VAL A 59 1.70 -11.17 7.53
N SER A 60 0.96 -10.35 8.27
CA SER A 60 -0.35 -10.70 8.84
C SER A 60 -1.38 -11.05 7.74
N PRO A 61 -1.56 -10.23 6.68
CA PRO A 61 -2.38 -10.60 5.54
C PRO A 61 -1.99 -11.92 4.87
N ILE A 62 -0.69 -12.19 4.70
CA ILE A 62 -0.21 -13.46 4.14
C ILE A 62 -0.64 -14.63 5.03
N ARG A 63 -0.37 -14.55 6.33
CA ARG A 63 -0.75 -15.60 7.29
C ARG A 63 -2.25 -15.82 7.35
N LEU A 64 -3.04 -14.74 7.36
CA LEU A 64 -4.49 -14.84 7.39
C LEU A 64 -5.05 -15.46 6.09
N SER A 65 -4.47 -15.14 4.94
CA SER A 65 -4.79 -15.80 3.67
C SER A 65 -4.47 -17.30 3.71
N GLN A 66 -3.32 -17.71 4.26
CA GLN A 66 -2.98 -19.13 4.41
C GLN A 66 -4.01 -19.86 5.29
N LEU A 67 -4.41 -19.26 6.42
CA LEU A 67 -5.42 -19.84 7.31
C LEU A 67 -6.79 -19.96 6.63
N ALA A 68 -7.21 -18.93 5.89
CA ALA A 68 -8.47 -18.93 5.14
C ALA A 68 -8.48 -20.00 4.05
N ILE A 69 -7.44 -20.05 3.21
CA ILE A 69 -7.27 -21.06 2.17
C ILE A 69 -7.24 -22.47 2.78
N GLY A 70 -6.49 -22.66 3.86
CA GLY A 70 -6.44 -23.95 4.57
C GLY A 70 -7.79 -24.37 5.14
N HIS A 71 -8.58 -23.43 5.66
CA HIS A 71 -9.94 -23.69 6.10
C HIS A 71 -10.83 -24.14 4.94
N TRP A 72 -10.92 -23.35 3.87
CA TRP A 72 -11.78 -23.62 2.72
C TRP A 72 -11.44 -24.92 2.00
N THR A 73 -10.16 -25.20 1.80
CA THR A 73 -9.72 -26.45 1.18
C THR A 73 -10.05 -27.67 2.05
N LYS A 74 -9.84 -27.58 3.38
CA LYS A 74 -10.16 -28.67 4.32
C LYS A 74 -11.67 -28.93 4.41
N THR A 75 -12.50 -27.89 4.38
CA THR A 75 -13.97 -28.00 4.48
C THR A 75 -14.65 -28.16 3.13
N LYS A 76 -13.89 -28.16 2.02
CA LYS A 76 -14.38 -28.19 0.63
C LYS A 76 -15.36 -27.05 0.33
N GLN A 77 -15.11 -25.88 0.90
CA GLN A 77 -15.88 -24.66 0.68
C GLN A 77 -15.17 -23.75 -0.32
N LYS A 78 -15.95 -22.90 -0.98
CA LYS A 78 -15.42 -21.78 -1.75
C LYS A 78 -15.21 -20.58 -0.83
N GLY A 79 -14.42 -19.61 -1.27
CA GLY A 79 -14.16 -18.41 -0.48
C GLY A 79 -13.75 -17.22 -1.32
N CYS A 80 -13.71 -16.06 -0.68
CA CYS A 80 -13.23 -14.82 -1.27
C CYS A 80 -12.29 -14.09 -0.32
N LEU A 81 -11.09 -13.77 -0.81
CA LEU A 81 -10.14 -12.87 -0.16
C LEU A 81 -10.28 -11.47 -0.74
N VAL A 82 -10.48 -10.48 0.13
CA VAL A 82 -10.42 -9.06 -0.26
C VAL A 82 -9.38 -8.36 0.61
N HIS A 83 -8.21 -8.09 0.02
CA HIS A 83 -7.13 -7.39 0.69
C HIS A 83 -7.33 -5.88 0.65
N VAL A 84 -6.83 -5.19 1.69
CA VAL A 84 -6.82 -3.72 1.76
C VAL A 84 -5.41 -3.21 1.44
N GLY A 85 -5.22 -2.88 0.17
CA GLY A 85 -4.01 -2.27 -0.39
C GLY A 85 -4.00 -0.75 -0.27
N SER A 86 -3.35 -0.09 -1.23
CA SER A 86 -3.29 1.36 -1.36
C SER A 86 -2.70 1.72 -2.71
N MET A 87 -2.95 2.93 -3.21
CA MET A 87 -2.18 3.45 -4.35
C MET A 87 -0.66 3.47 -4.09
N ALA A 88 -0.25 3.53 -2.82
CA ALA A 88 1.15 3.35 -2.40
C ALA A 88 1.77 1.99 -2.79
N GLY A 89 0.97 1.01 -3.22
CA GLY A 89 1.47 -0.28 -3.70
C GLY A 89 1.91 -0.30 -5.17
N TYR A 90 1.86 0.82 -5.88
CA TYR A 90 2.47 0.99 -7.21
C TYR A 90 2.98 2.42 -7.50
N LEU A 91 2.92 3.31 -6.51
CA LEU A 91 3.52 4.65 -6.54
C LEU A 91 4.78 4.69 -5.66
N ALA A 92 5.44 5.82 -5.50
CA ALA A 92 6.54 5.93 -4.54
C ALA A 92 6.53 7.32 -3.89
N ASP A 93 6.87 7.36 -2.61
CA ASP A 93 7.04 8.60 -1.86
C ASP A 93 8.07 8.42 -0.73
N ILE A 94 8.80 9.49 -0.43
CA ILE A 94 9.87 9.49 0.58
C ILE A 94 9.33 9.64 2.01
N ALA A 95 8.12 10.18 2.21
CA ALA A 95 7.60 10.45 3.55
C ALA A 95 7.34 9.16 4.35
N THR A 96 6.93 8.07 3.70
CA THR A 96 6.58 6.80 4.36
C THR A 96 7.11 5.56 3.62
N PRO A 97 8.43 5.37 3.51
CA PRO A 97 9.00 4.33 2.65
C PRO A 97 8.66 2.90 3.09
N LEU A 98 8.52 2.61 4.39
CA LEU A 98 8.11 1.28 4.88
C LEU A 98 6.66 0.98 4.54
N TYR A 99 5.78 1.98 4.62
CA TYR A 99 4.39 1.84 4.18
C TYR A 99 4.31 1.47 2.69
N PHE A 100 5.02 2.21 1.84
CA PHE A 100 5.06 1.93 0.41
C PHE A 100 5.63 0.54 0.12
N ALA A 101 6.75 0.17 0.74
CA ALA A 101 7.33 -1.17 0.61
C ALA A 101 6.32 -2.27 0.98
N SER A 102 5.61 -2.10 2.10
CA SER A 102 4.60 -3.05 2.57
C SER A 102 3.43 -3.22 1.58
N LYS A 103 2.94 -2.12 0.99
CA LYS A 103 1.81 -2.15 0.06
C LYS A 103 2.21 -2.67 -1.33
N HIS A 104 3.46 -2.46 -1.78
CA HIS A 104 3.97 -3.14 -2.97
C HIS A 104 4.05 -4.64 -2.76
N GLY A 105 4.61 -5.07 -1.63
CA GLY A 105 4.66 -6.49 -1.26
C GLY A 105 3.27 -7.12 -1.27
N LEU A 106 2.27 -6.42 -0.72
CA LEU A 106 0.90 -6.90 -0.67
C LEU A 106 0.28 -7.00 -2.07
N HIS A 107 0.50 -6.01 -2.95
CA HIS A 107 0.02 -6.07 -4.33
C HIS A 107 0.67 -7.22 -5.12
N GLY A 108 1.97 -7.44 -4.95
CA GLY A 108 2.69 -8.57 -5.54
C GLY A 108 2.13 -9.90 -5.05
N PHE A 109 1.89 -10.03 -3.75
CA PHE A 109 1.27 -11.20 -3.14
C PHE A 109 -0.13 -11.49 -3.71
N VAL A 110 -1.00 -10.49 -3.77
CA VAL A 110 -2.37 -10.64 -4.31
C VAL A 110 -2.34 -11.11 -5.77
N ARG A 111 -1.50 -10.49 -6.60
CA ARG A 111 -1.35 -10.86 -8.01
C ARG A 111 -0.88 -12.30 -8.19
N ALA A 112 0.04 -12.77 -7.34
CA ALA A 112 0.51 -14.14 -7.35
C ALA A 112 -0.58 -15.17 -7.02
N LEU A 113 -1.64 -14.75 -6.32
CA LEU A 113 -2.79 -15.59 -6.00
C LEU A 113 -3.89 -15.61 -7.07
N GLY A 114 -3.71 -14.91 -8.20
CA GLY A 114 -4.77 -14.78 -9.22
C GLY A 114 -5.30 -16.11 -9.79
N GLY A 115 -4.50 -17.17 -9.79
CA GLY A 115 -4.92 -18.51 -10.23
C GLY A 115 -5.74 -19.31 -9.22
N LEU A 116 -5.96 -18.81 -7.99
CA LEU A 116 -6.62 -19.58 -6.92
C LEU A 116 -8.06 -20.01 -7.26
N ARG A 117 -8.75 -19.26 -8.12
CA ARG A 117 -10.11 -19.60 -8.50
C ARG A 117 -10.16 -20.87 -9.32
N ASP A 118 -9.25 -21.01 -10.27
CA ASP A 118 -9.22 -22.17 -11.18
C ASP A 118 -8.72 -23.41 -10.45
N GLU A 119 -7.75 -23.25 -9.54
CA GLU A 119 -7.16 -24.35 -8.78
C GLU A 119 -8.03 -24.81 -7.59
N LEU A 120 -8.62 -23.86 -6.85
CA LEU A 120 -9.25 -24.13 -5.54
C LEU A 120 -10.67 -23.56 -5.40
N GLY A 121 -11.22 -22.89 -6.41
CA GLY A 121 -12.53 -22.22 -6.31
C GLY A 121 -12.54 -21.01 -5.39
N ILE A 122 -11.36 -20.45 -5.06
CA ILE A 122 -11.19 -19.31 -4.15
C ILE A 122 -10.92 -18.05 -4.97
N ARG A 123 -11.74 -17.02 -4.76
CA ARG A 123 -11.55 -15.72 -5.42
C ARG A 123 -10.64 -14.80 -4.61
N VAL A 124 -9.92 -13.91 -5.26
CA VAL A 124 -9.00 -12.98 -4.59
C VAL A 124 -8.92 -11.64 -5.31
N GLY A 125 -9.02 -10.55 -4.55
CA GLY A 125 -8.83 -9.19 -5.06
C GLY A 125 -8.27 -8.27 -3.98
N CYS A 126 -7.84 -7.08 -4.38
CA CYS A 126 -7.32 -6.06 -3.49
C CYS A 126 -7.88 -4.70 -3.84
N ILE A 127 -8.44 -4.02 -2.85
CA ILE A 127 -8.83 -2.62 -2.99
C ILE A 127 -7.61 -1.73 -2.75
N ALA A 128 -7.37 -0.72 -3.59
CA ALA A 128 -6.22 0.18 -3.52
C ALA A 128 -6.69 1.64 -3.46
N PRO A 129 -7.19 2.10 -2.30
CA PRO A 129 -7.69 3.45 -2.17
C PRO A 129 -6.56 4.49 -2.15
N GLY A 130 -6.92 5.71 -2.56
CA GLY A 130 -6.23 6.94 -2.17
C GLY A 130 -6.53 7.32 -0.71
N ALA A 131 -6.48 8.60 -0.38
CA ALA A 131 -6.74 9.04 0.99
C ALA A 131 -8.22 8.99 1.33
N VAL A 132 -8.53 8.25 2.40
CA VAL A 132 -9.89 7.97 2.84
C VAL A 132 -10.18 8.78 4.10
N GLN A 133 -11.36 9.39 4.19
CA GLN A 133 -11.82 10.12 5.36
C GLN A 133 -11.96 9.18 6.57
N THR A 134 -10.94 9.17 7.42
CA THR A 134 -10.87 8.34 8.63
C THR A 134 -10.26 9.15 9.77
N PRO A 135 -10.42 8.74 11.04
CA PRO A 135 -9.82 9.44 12.18
C PRO A 135 -8.29 9.60 12.11
N LEU A 136 -7.61 8.76 11.30
CA LEU A 136 -6.17 8.82 11.05
C LEU A 136 -5.64 10.23 10.77
N TRP A 137 -6.39 11.02 10.00
CA TRP A 137 -5.95 12.36 9.56
C TRP A 137 -6.12 13.44 10.61
N HIS A 138 -6.82 13.17 11.72
CA HIS A 138 -7.14 14.18 12.73
C HIS A 138 -6.65 13.79 14.13
N GLU A 139 -6.43 12.51 14.38
CA GLU A 139 -5.95 12.01 15.68
C GLU A 139 -4.41 11.97 15.79
N ASP A 140 -3.69 11.95 14.66
CA ASP A 140 -2.22 12.01 14.62
C ASP A 140 -1.78 13.33 13.99
N PRO A 141 -1.16 14.25 14.76
CA PRO A 141 -0.69 15.54 14.24
C PRO A 141 0.29 15.41 13.05
N THR A 142 1.09 14.33 13.00
CA THR A 142 2.02 14.08 11.89
C THR A 142 1.28 13.74 10.60
N LYS A 143 0.09 13.13 10.70
CA LYS A 143 -0.76 12.81 9.55
C LYS A 143 -1.64 13.98 9.17
N ALA A 144 -2.13 14.74 10.15
CA ALA A 144 -2.85 15.98 9.90
C ALA A 144 -2.02 16.96 9.08
N ALA A 145 -0.71 17.07 9.35
CA ALA A 145 0.22 17.91 8.60
C ALA A 145 0.46 17.45 7.14
N MET A 146 -0.01 16.25 6.76
CA MET A 146 0.03 15.78 5.37
C MET A 146 -1.15 16.29 4.54
N LEU A 147 -2.22 16.79 5.19
CA LEU A 147 -3.36 17.41 4.50
C LEU A 147 -3.14 18.92 4.35
N ASP A 148 -3.66 19.45 3.25
CA ASP A 148 -3.83 20.88 2.99
C ASP A 148 -5.32 21.24 2.80
N GLU A 149 -5.62 22.53 2.60
CA GLU A 149 -6.99 23.02 2.43
C GLU A 149 -7.70 22.44 1.19
N ASP A 150 -6.92 22.04 0.17
CA ASP A 150 -7.42 21.50 -1.09
C ASP A 150 -7.49 19.96 -1.10
N SER A 151 -7.11 19.31 0.00
CA SER A 151 -7.03 17.86 0.11
C SER A 151 -8.43 17.24 0.05
N VAL A 152 -8.70 16.53 -1.04
CA VAL A 152 -9.94 15.75 -1.19
C VAL A 152 -9.79 14.40 -0.50
N LEU A 153 -10.77 14.02 0.32
CA LEU A 153 -10.81 12.70 0.95
C LEU A 153 -11.93 11.84 0.35
N ILE A 154 -11.63 10.57 0.12
CA ILE A 154 -12.56 9.55 -0.36
C ILE A 154 -13.49 9.17 0.80
N ASP A 155 -14.79 9.04 0.53
CA ASP A 155 -15.73 8.52 1.52
C ASP A 155 -15.46 7.02 1.75
N PRO A 156 -15.30 6.54 3.00
CA PRO A 156 -15.14 5.11 3.29
C PRO A 156 -16.14 4.19 2.59
N LEU A 157 -17.36 4.67 2.36
CA LEU A 157 -18.41 3.92 1.66
C LEU A 157 -18.06 3.67 0.18
N GLU A 158 -17.30 4.55 -0.47
CA GLU A 158 -16.82 4.33 -1.84
C GLU A 158 -15.81 3.17 -1.87
N VAL A 159 -14.92 3.10 -0.88
CA VAL A 159 -13.98 1.98 -0.71
C VAL A 159 -14.72 0.69 -0.43
N ALA A 160 -15.70 0.70 0.48
CA ALA A 160 -16.52 -0.46 0.81
C ALA A 160 -17.32 -0.97 -0.41
N ARG A 161 -17.85 -0.08 -1.24
CA ARG A 161 -18.52 -0.44 -2.51
C ARG A 161 -17.54 -1.11 -3.48
N GLY A 162 -16.32 -0.59 -3.62
CA GLY A 162 -15.29 -1.23 -4.44
C GLY A 162 -14.88 -2.61 -3.91
N MET A 163 -14.73 -2.77 -2.60
CA MET A 163 -14.50 -4.07 -1.96
C MET A 163 -15.65 -5.04 -2.25
N TRP A 164 -16.90 -4.57 -2.14
CA TRP A 164 -18.07 -5.37 -2.46
C TRP A 164 -18.09 -5.81 -3.93
N GLN A 165 -17.70 -4.93 -4.86
CA GLN A 165 -17.58 -5.30 -6.28
C GLN A 165 -16.57 -6.43 -6.50
N LEU A 166 -15.42 -6.42 -5.80
CA LEU A 166 -14.48 -7.56 -5.83
C LEU A 166 -15.11 -8.85 -5.29
N VAL A 167 -16.11 -8.77 -4.42
CA VAL A 167 -16.87 -9.92 -3.88
C VAL A 167 -17.95 -10.44 -4.83
N VAL A 168 -18.64 -9.57 -5.57
CA VAL A 168 -19.84 -9.98 -6.33
C VAL A 168 -19.70 -9.94 -7.84
N ASN A 169 -18.78 -9.15 -8.38
CA ASN A 169 -18.61 -8.99 -9.81
C ASN A 169 -17.43 -9.85 -10.32
N PRO A 170 -17.72 -10.97 -11.02
CA PRO A 170 -16.68 -11.86 -11.53
C PRO A 170 -15.87 -11.28 -12.69
N GLU A 171 -16.33 -10.19 -13.33
CA GLU A 171 -15.65 -9.56 -14.46
C GLU A 171 -14.33 -8.88 -14.06
N TYR A 172 -14.18 -8.52 -12.78
CA TYR A 172 -12.91 -8.00 -12.28
C TYR A 172 -11.79 -9.05 -12.35
N GLY A 173 -12.11 -10.34 -12.45
CA GLY A 173 -11.12 -11.42 -12.37
C GLY A 173 -10.50 -11.54 -10.98
N ASP A 174 -9.47 -12.37 -10.89
CA ASP A 174 -8.78 -12.72 -9.65
C ASP A 174 -7.32 -12.24 -9.69
N GLY A 175 -6.77 -11.89 -8.53
CA GLY A 175 -5.47 -11.22 -8.40
C GLY A 175 -5.54 -9.72 -8.75
N THR A 176 -6.75 -9.20 -8.89
CA THR A 176 -7.01 -7.82 -9.34
C THR A 176 -6.71 -6.80 -8.26
N ILE A 177 -6.07 -5.71 -8.67
CA ILE A 177 -5.84 -4.52 -7.86
C ILE A 177 -6.81 -3.44 -8.36
N LEU A 178 -7.82 -3.11 -7.55
CA LEU A 178 -8.85 -2.12 -7.86
C LEU A 178 -8.53 -0.81 -7.15
N GLU A 179 -8.02 0.16 -7.90
CA GLU A 179 -7.83 1.53 -7.43
C GLU A 179 -9.17 2.19 -7.13
N VAL A 180 -9.24 2.94 -6.03
CA VAL A 180 -10.36 3.82 -5.70
C VAL A 180 -9.84 5.23 -5.48
N THR A 181 -10.35 6.15 -6.28
CA THR A 181 -10.23 7.61 -6.14
C THR A 181 -11.62 8.19 -5.95
N LYS A 182 -11.75 9.49 -5.68
CA LYS A 182 -13.06 10.10 -5.46
C LYS A 182 -13.97 9.88 -6.69
N GLY A 183 -15.11 9.25 -6.48
CA GLY A 183 -16.12 8.97 -7.49
C GLY A 183 -15.71 7.99 -8.58
N LYS A 184 -14.53 7.36 -8.52
CA LYS A 184 -13.99 6.56 -9.63
C LYS A 184 -13.19 5.36 -9.17
N THR A 185 -13.34 4.26 -9.90
CA THR A 185 -12.51 3.07 -9.76
C THR A 185 -11.74 2.74 -11.04
N ARG A 186 -10.58 2.11 -10.92
CA ARG A 186 -9.75 1.67 -12.04
C ARG A 186 -9.03 0.37 -11.71
N VAL A 187 -8.98 -0.58 -12.63
CA VAL A 187 -8.10 -1.75 -12.49
C VAL A 187 -6.67 -1.32 -12.77
N VAL A 188 -5.76 -1.53 -11.82
CA VAL A 188 -4.33 -1.22 -11.99
C VAL A 188 -3.70 -2.33 -12.82
N PRO A 189 -3.12 -2.02 -14.01
CA PRO A 189 -2.54 -3.04 -14.87
C PRO A 189 -1.31 -3.68 -14.21
N LEU A 190 -0.98 -4.89 -14.64
CA LEU A 190 0.17 -5.63 -14.13
C LEU A 190 1.51 -4.92 -14.42
N PHE A 191 1.62 -4.35 -15.62
CA PHE A 191 2.80 -3.64 -16.10
C PHE A 191 2.44 -2.21 -16.49
N ASN A 192 3.39 -1.29 -16.35
CA ASN A 192 3.27 0.09 -16.82
C ASN A 192 2.01 0.81 -16.32
N ALA A 193 1.71 0.66 -15.02
CA ALA A 193 0.59 1.37 -14.39
C ALA A 193 0.74 2.88 -14.59
N GLN A 194 -0.27 3.48 -15.22
CA GLN A 194 -0.32 4.91 -15.41
C GLN A 194 -0.57 5.63 -14.08
N VAL A 195 -0.04 6.86 -13.98
CA VAL A 195 -0.33 7.75 -12.87
C VAL A 195 -1.85 7.85 -12.66
N PRO A 196 -2.35 7.79 -11.41
CA PRO A 196 -3.77 7.97 -11.13
C PRO A 196 -4.23 9.38 -11.52
N THR A 197 -5.47 9.49 -12.02
CA THR A 197 -6.02 10.76 -12.53
C THR A 197 -7.26 11.25 -11.79
N GLY A 198 -7.73 10.52 -10.77
CA GLY A 198 -8.87 10.92 -9.95
C GLY A 198 -8.46 11.81 -8.78
N GLU A 199 -9.43 12.44 -8.12
CA GLU A 199 -9.19 13.20 -6.89
C GLU A 199 -9.00 12.26 -5.68
N GLY A 200 -8.45 12.79 -4.59
CA GLY A 200 -8.15 12.00 -3.39
C GLY A 200 -6.84 11.24 -3.43
N ILE A 201 -5.90 11.70 -4.26
CA ILE A 201 -4.51 11.24 -4.28
C ILE A 201 -3.70 12.06 -3.27
N MET A 202 -3.01 11.38 -2.35
CA MET A 202 -2.09 11.99 -1.39
C MET A 202 -0.66 11.49 -1.63
N VAL A 203 -0.09 11.91 -2.75
CA VAL A 203 1.35 11.72 -3.02
C VAL A 203 1.92 13.09 -3.38
N PRO A 204 2.83 13.64 -2.56
CA PRO A 204 3.57 14.86 -2.86
C PRO A 204 4.07 14.91 -4.32
N GLY A 205 3.72 15.97 -5.04
CA GLY A 205 4.09 16.15 -6.46
C GLY A 205 3.13 15.56 -7.50
N LEU A 206 2.17 14.73 -7.11
CA LEU A 206 1.09 14.24 -7.99
C LEU A 206 -0.18 15.10 -7.91
N GLN A 207 -0.36 15.86 -6.83
CA GLN A 207 -1.49 16.79 -6.67
C GLN A 207 -1.38 18.03 -7.58
N HIS A 208 -0.23 18.27 -8.20
CA HIS A 208 0.05 19.47 -9.00
C HIS A 208 0.84 19.20 -10.30
N SER A 209 0.74 18.00 -10.89
CA SER A 209 1.33 17.80 -12.21
C SER A 209 0.47 18.43 -13.30
N LYS A 210 0.51 19.77 -13.43
CA LYS A 210 0.58 20.34 -14.78
C LYS A 210 1.73 19.58 -15.46
N PRO A 211 1.54 19.06 -16.69
CA PRO A 211 2.59 18.32 -17.36
C PRO A 211 3.85 19.18 -17.33
N ARG A 212 4.91 18.65 -16.69
CA ARG A 212 6.22 19.28 -16.74
C ARG A 212 6.54 19.39 -18.23
N ALA A 213 6.75 20.61 -18.71
CA ALA A 213 7.07 20.85 -20.11
C ALA A 213 8.14 19.85 -20.55
N GLU A 214 7.99 19.27 -21.75
CA GLU A 214 8.91 18.27 -22.27
C GLU A 214 10.36 18.73 -22.08
N PRO A 215 11.31 17.82 -21.81
CA PRO A 215 12.72 18.15 -21.62
C PRO A 215 13.36 18.54 -22.96
N SER A 216 12.91 19.64 -23.53
CA SER A 216 13.66 20.45 -24.46
C SER A 216 14.25 21.61 -23.66
N GLN A 217 15.57 21.79 -23.75
CA GLN A 217 16.35 22.85 -23.10
C GLN A 217 16.87 22.58 -21.67
N ILE A 218 17.44 21.39 -21.43
CA ILE A 218 18.66 21.36 -20.60
C ILE A 218 19.83 21.57 -21.57
N SER A 219 20.39 22.77 -21.57
CA SER A 219 21.67 23.05 -22.21
C SER A 219 22.71 22.06 -21.70
N ARG A 220 23.11 21.12 -22.55
CA ARG A 220 24.21 20.20 -22.26
C ARG A 220 25.49 21.04 -22.24
N GLN A 221 25.94 21.47 -21.07
CA GLN A 221 27.34 21.81 -20.94
C GLN A 221 28.15 20.53 -21.18
N PRO A 222 29.14 20.54 -22.09
CA PRO A 222 29.98 19.37 -22.30
C PRO A 222 30.81 19.09 -21.04
N PRO A 223 31.15 17.83 -20.76
CA PRO A 223 31.94 17.48 -19.59
C PRO A 223 33.32 18.16 -19.65
N LEU A 224 33.81 18.59 -18.48
CA LEU A 224 35.13 19.19 -18.31
C LEU A 224 36.21 18.24 -18.82
N ARG A 225 37.13 18.77 -19.64
CA ARG A 225 38.30 18.03 -20.11
C ARG A 225 39.33 17.89 -18.99
N MET A 226 40.06 16.77 -19.03
CA MET A 226 41.01 16.31 -18.01
C MET A 226 42.24 17.23 -17.81
N ASP A 227 42.39 18.26 -18.65
CA ASP A 227 43.44 19.28 -18.59
C ASP A 227 43.15 20.39 -17.55
N GLN A 228 41.92 20.50 -17.03
CA GLN A 228 41.55 21.51 -16.03
C GLN A 228 41.71 21.08 -14.55
N ILE A 229 42.29 19.91 -14.28
CA ILE A 229 42.40 19.35 -12.92
C ILE A 229 43.76 19.65 -12.24
N LYS A 230 44.73 20.27 -12.94
CA LYS A 230 46.11 20.39 -12.43
C LYS A 230 46.50 21.66 -11.67
N ASP A 231 45.63 22.66 -11.51
CA ASP A 231 46.00 23.92 -10.85
C ASP A 231 45.22 24.18 -9.55
N ARG A 232 45.21 23.20 -8.65
CA ARG A 232 44.82 23.40 -7.24
C ARG A 232 45.73 22.58 -6.31
N GLU A 233 46.93 23.09 -6.08
CA GLU A 233 47.65 22.93 -4.81
C GLU A 233 47.44 24.18 -3.95
#